data_AF-A0A672M7U2-F1
#
_entry.id   AF-A0A672M7U2-F1
#
_cell.length_a   1.000
_cell.length_b   1.000
_cell.length_c   1.000
_cell.angle_alpha   90.00
_cell.angle_beta   90.00
_cell.angle_gamma   90.00
#
_symmetry.space_group_name_H-M   'P 1'
#
loop_
_entity.id
_entity.type
_entity.pdbx_description
1 polymer ?
#
loop_
_entity_poly.entity_id
_entity_poly.type
_entity_poly.pdbx_seq_one_letter_code
_entity_poly.pdbx_strand_id
1 'polypeptide(L)'
;MAQKTALIVYAHQSPASFNAAARDVAVQALTKQGYKVLVSDLYAMNFKASATAEDIKGDLKNPEHFIYNNEMMVAWQDGRLSDDIAEEQHKLEQAELVIFQAKKAILSFTTGGTESMFKPDGVHGDINVPLCVQHSTLHFLG
;
A
#
# COMPACT_ATOMS: atom_id res chain seq x y z
N MET A 1 1.05 -5.35 -27.93
CA MET A 1 1.35 -4.43 -26.81
C MET A 1 1.88 -5.27 -25.66
N ALA A 2 2.77 -4.73 -24.82
CA ALA A 2 3.21 -5.42 -23.61
C ALA A 2 2.03 -5.62 -22.64
N GLN A 3 2.09 -6.67 -21.82
CA GLN A 3 1.08 -6.93 -20.80
C GLN A 3 1.25 -5.94 -19.65
N LYS A 4 0.17 -5.23 -19.29
CA LYS A 4 0.16 -4.31 -18.16
C LYS A 4 0.08 -5.06 -16.84
N THR A 5 0.64 -4.50 -15.77
CA THR A 5 0.56 -5.08 -14.42
C THR A 5 -0.20 -4.14 -13.48
N ALA A 6 -1.07 -4.68 -12.63
CA ALA A 6 -1.76 -3.97 -11.57
C ALA A 6 -1.46 -4.62 -10.21
N LEU A 7 -1.28 -3.80 -9.16
CA LEU A 7 -1.10 -4.25 -7.77
C LEU A 7 -2.28 -3.80 -6.91
N ILE A 8 -2.90 -4.75 -6.23
CA ILE A 8 -3.97 -4.52 -5.25
C ILE A 8 -3.40 -4.80 -3.85
N VAL A 9 -3.27 -3.77 -3.03
CA VAL A 9 -3.01 -3.92 -1.60
C VAL A 9 -4.35 -4.05 -0.88
N TYR A 10 -4.53 -5.14 -0.12
CA TYR A 10 -5.78 -5.47 0.55
C TYR A 10 -5.56 -5.65 2.05
N ALA A 11 -6.35 -4.91 2.85
CA ALA A 11 -6.14 -4.76 4.28
C ALA A 11 -7.42 -5.06 5.07
N HIS A 12 -7.95 -6.29 4.99
CA HIS A 12 -9.08 -6.70 5.81
C HIS A 12 -9.06 -8.21 6.15
N GLN A 13 -9.17 -8.55 7.44
CA GLN A 13 -8.94 -9.91 7.97
C GLN A 13 -9.97 -10.97 7.52
N SER A 14 -11.22 -10.58 7.26
CA SER A 14 -12.28 -11.54 6.91
C SER A 14 -12.41 -11.74 5.39
N PRO A 15 -12.26 -12.98 4.87
CA PRO A 15 -12.47 -13.29 3.46
C PRO A 15 -13.96 -13.29 3.06
N ALA A 16 -14.87 -13.32 4.02
CA ALA A 16 -16.32 -13.19 3.79
C ALA A 16 -16.80 -11.72 3.83
N SER A 17 -15.88 -10.75 3.87
CA SER A 17 -16.20 -9.33 3.94
C SER A 17 -16.59 -8.74 2.59
N PHE A 18 -17.30 -7.60 2.63
CA PHE A 18 -17.54 -6.80 1.43
C PHE A 18 -16.23 -6.31 0.78
N ASN A 19 -15.20 -6.01 1.58
CA ASN A 19 -13.88 -5.64 1.07
C ASN A 19 -13.21 -6.80 0.29
N ALA A 20 -13.35 -8.04 0.77
CA ALA A 20 -12.87 -9.22 0.04
C ALA A 20 -13.61 -9.40 -1.30
N ALA A 21 -14.95 -9.26 -1.29
CA ALA A 21 -15.74 -9.30 -2.52
C ALA A 21 -15.35 -8.20 -3.52
N ALA A 22 -15.09 -6.97 -3.04
CA ALA A 22 -14.64 -5.85 -3.87
C ALA A 22 -13.25 -6.10 -4.48
N ARG A 23 -12.30 -6.64 -3.68
CA ARG A 23 -10.99 -7.11 -4.16
C ARG A 23 -11.14 -8.15 -5.27
N ASP A 24 -11.96 -9.17 -5.05
CA ASP A 24 -12.12 -10.29 -5.99
C ASP A 24 -12.75 -9.82 -7.31
N VAL A 25 -13.73 -8.90 -7.26
CA VAL A 25 -14.29 -8.25 -8.45
C VAL A 25 -13.23 -7.42 -9.19
N ALA A 26 -12.38 -6.68 -8.48
CA ALA A 26 -11.30 -5.89 -9.09
C ALA A 26 -10.27 -6.81 -9.78
N VAL A 27 -9.84 -7.89 -9.12
CA VAL A 27 -8.94 -8.91 -9.71
C VAL A 27 -9.55 -9.48 -11.00
N GLN A 28 -10.81 -9.91 -10.95
CA GLN A 28 -11.50 -10.47 -12.13
C GLN A 28 -11.63 -9.45 -13.26
N ALA A 29 -12.00 -8.20 -12.95
CA ALA A 29 -12.21 -7.14 -13.95
C ALA A 29 -10.91 -6.72 -14.64
N LEU A 30 -9.81 -6.59 -13.89
CA LEU A 30 -8.49 -6.26 -14.43
C LEU A 30 -7.90 -7.43 -15.25
N THR A 31 -8.04 -8.66 -14.75
CA THR A 31 -7.60 -9.87 -15.48
C THR A 31 -8.33 -10.02 -16.82
N LYS A 32 -9.65 -9.79 -16.86
CA LYS A 32 -10.46 -9.78 -18.09
C LYS A 32 -10.04 -8.69 -19.10
N GLN A 33 -9.45 -7.60 -18.62
CA GLN A 33 -8.85 -6.54 -19.45
C GLN A 33 -7.39 -6.84 -19.86
N GLY A 34 -6.86 -8.01 -19.52
CA GLY A 34 -5.52 -8.46 -19.89
C GLY A 34 -4.40 -8.04 -18.92
N TYR A 35 -4.71 -7.42 -17.77
CA TYR A 35 -3.69 -7.09 -16.78
C TYR A 35 -3.16 -8.36 -16.08
N LYS A 36 -1.85 -8.41 -15.83
CA LYS A 36 -1.26 -9.23 -14.76
C LYS A 36 -1.66 -8.60 -13.44
N VAL A 37 -2.41 -9.30 -12.59
CA VAL A 37 -2.82 -8.78 -11.28
C VAL A 37 -1.96 -9.40 -10.18
N LEU A 38 -1.33 -8.55 -9.38
CA LEU A 38 -0.64 -8.87 -8.15
C LEU A 38 -1.53 -8.47 -6.96
N VAL A 39 -1.50 -9.24 -5.87
CA VAL A 39 -2.28 -8.96 -4.66
C VAL A 39 -1.38 -9.11 -3.44
N SER A 40 -1.34 -8.07 -2.59
CA SER A 40 -0.72 -8.12 -1.27
C SER A 40 -1.84 -8.09 -0.22
N ASP A 41 -2.23 -9.27 0.26
CA ASP A 41 -3.23 -9.45 1.33
C ASP A 41 -2.52 -9.34 2.68
N LEU A 42 -2.51 -8.15 3.26
CA LEU A 42 -1.68 -7.82 4.43
C LEU A 42 -1.99 -8.69 5.65
N TYR A 43 -3.24 -9.15 5.79
CA TYR A 43 -3.64 -10.05 6.88
C TYR A 43 -3.23 -11.49 6.60
N ALA A 44 -3.43 -12.00 5.38
CA ALA A 44 -2.97 -13.35 5.03
C ALA A 44 -1.43 -13.48 5.04
N MET A 45 -0.72 -12.37 4.78
CA MET A 45 0.75 -12.28 4.84
C MET A 45 1.29 -12.15 6.28
N ASN A 46 0.46 -11.90 7.29
CA ASN A 46 0.87 -11.42 8.63
C ASN A 46 1.84 -10.22 8.54
N PHE A 47 1.52 -9.24 7.69
CA PHE A 47 2.41 -8.13 7.35
C PHE A 47 2.86 -7.34 8.59
N LYS A 48 4.18 -7.14 8.72
CA LYS A 48 4.79 -6.39 9.81
C LYS A 48 4.60 -4.89 9.60
N ALA A 49 3.63 -4.30 10.29
CA ALA A 49 3.34 -2.86 10.20
C ALA A 49 4.30 -1.94 11.00
N SER A 50 5.19 -2.51 11.83
CA SER A 50 6.09 -1.75 12.71
C SER A 50 7.46 -1.55 12.07
N ALA A 51 7.82 -0.30 11.82
CA ALA A 51 9.17 0.10 11.42
C ALA A 51 10.17 -0.09 12.59
N THR A 52 11.13 -1.02 12.46
CA THR A 52 12.13 -1.36 13.49
C THR A 52 13.51 -1.64 12.86
N ALA A 53 14.54 -1.83 13.69
CA ALA A 53 15.86 -2.23 13.20
C ALA A 53 15.88 -3.61 12.50
N GLU A 54 14.86 -4.45 12.72
CA GLU A 54 14.74 -5.78 12.09
C GLU A 54 14.43 -5.70 10.58
N ASP A 55 14.08 -4.52 10.07
CA ASP A 55 13.87 -4.24 8.64
C ASP A 55 15.19 -4.22 7.84
N ILE A 56 16.33 -4.38 8.52
CA ILE A 56 17.69 -4.33 7.99
C ILE A 56 18.42 -5.63 8.31
N LYS A 57 18.95 -6.29 7.26
CA LYS A 57 19.84 -7.46 7.38
C LYS A 57 21.28 -7.02 7.63
N GLY A 58 21.93 -7.73 8.54
CA GLY A 58 23.31 -7.46 8.96
C GLY A 58 23.41 -6.27 9.92
N ASP A 59 24.61 -5.70 10.03
CA ASP A 59 24.87 -4.65 11.01
C ASP A 59 24.24 -3.30 10.62
N LEU A 60 23.82 -2.56 11.65
CA LEU A 60 23.42 -1.16 11.56
C LEU A 60 24.65 -0.27 11.43
N LYS A 61 24.52 0.86 10.72
CA LYS A 61 25.61 1.82 10.56
C LYS A 61 25.91 2.58 11.86
N ASN A 62 24.88 2.85 12.66
CA ASN A 62 24.97 3.55 13.94
C ASN A 62 23.98 2.95 14.97
N PRO A 63 24.27 1.76 15.53
CA PRO A 63 23.35 1.08 16.45
C PRO A 63 23.06 1.89 17.74
N GLU A 64 24.04 2.65 18.24
CA GLU A 64 23.91 3.48 19.45
C GLU A 64 23.01 4.72 19.23
N HIS A 65 22.79 5.12 17.98
CA HIS A 65 21.92 6.25 17.63
C HIS A 65 21.13 5.97 16.35
N PHE A 66 20.28 4.95 16.44
CA PHE A 66 19.44 4.48 15.34
C PHE A 66 18.48 5.57 14.84
N ILE A 67 18.63 5.96 13.57
CA ILE A 67 17.70 6.85 12.85
C ILE A 67 17.16 6.08 11.66
N TYR A 68 15.93 5.58 11.76
CA TYR A 68 15.31 4.67 10.79
C TYR A 68 15.48 5.12 9.33
N ASN A 69 15.19 6.38 9.00
CA ASN A 69 15.31 6.91 7.64
C ASN A 69 16.74 6.81 7.07
N ASN A 70 17.75 7.12 7.90
CA ASN A 70 19.15 7.11 7.47
C ASN A 70 19.67 5.68 7.31
N GLU A 71 19.32 4.79 8.24
CA GLU A 71 19.70 3.38 8.23
C GLU A 71 19.04 2.63 7.06
N MET A 72 17.74 2.84 6.84
CA MET A 72 17.00 2.27 5.72
C MET A 72 17.50 2.76 4.35
N MET A 73 17.90 4.02 4.23
CA MET A 73 18.48 4.55 2.98
C MET A 73 19.80 3.83 2.64
N VAL A 74 20.66 3.58 3.62
CA VAL A 74 21.92 2.86 3.43
C VAL A 74 21.65 1.37 3.17
N ALA A 75 20.77 0.75 3.95
CA ALA A 75 20.38 -0.64 3.74
C ALA A 75 19.73 -0.88 2.37
N TRP A 76 18.96 0.08 1.84
CA TRP A 76 18.43 0.03 0.48
C TRP A 76 19.54 0.09 -0.58
N GLN A 77 20.49 1.04 -0.45
CA GLN A 77 21.64 1.15 -1.36
C GLN A 77 22.53 -0.11 -1.38
N ASP A 78 22.66 -0.77 -0.23
CA ASP A 78 23.46 -1.99 -0.08
C ASP A 78 22.69 -3.29 -0.43
N GLY A 79 21.39 -3.22 -0.75
CA GLY A 79 20.54 -4.41 -0.97
C GLY A 79 20.25 -5.24 0.30
N ARG A 80 20.31 -4.61 1.48
CA ARG A 80 20.18 -5.22 2.81
C ARG A 80 18.81 -5.05 3.47
N LEU A 81 17.80 -4.52 2.79
CA LEU A 81 16.42 -4.51 3.32
C LEU A 81 15.90 -5.94 3.55
N SER A 82 15.07 -6.14 4.57
CA SER A 82 14.38 -7.40 4.87
C SER A 82 13.64 -7.95 3.64
N ASP A 83 13.52 -9.29 3.55
CA ASP A 83 13.03 -9.96 2.34
C ASP A 83 11.57 -9.59 2.00
N ASP A 84 10.74 -9.36 3.02
CA ASP A 84 9.35 -8.91 2.89
C ASP A 84 9.25 -7.49 2.32
N ILE A 85 10.06 -6.55 2.82
CA ILE A 85 10.12 -5.18 2.29
C ILE A 85 10.65 -5.18 0.85
N ALA A 86 11.69 -5.97 0.57
CA ALA A 86 12.24 -6.10 -0.77
C ALA A 86 11.24 -6.70 -1.77
N GLU A 87 10.45 -7.71 -1.36
CA GLU A 87 9.40 -8.30 -2.20
C GLU A 87 8.29 -7.29 -2.53
N GLU A 88 7.82 -6.52 -1.55
CA GLU A 88 6.80 -5.48 -1.78
C GLU A 88 7.34 -4.33 -2.66
N GLN A 89 8.59 -3.89 -2.45
CA GLN A 89 9.23 -2.94 -3.36
C GLN A 89 9.29 -3.48 -4.80
N HIS A 90 9.60 -4.76 -4.99
CA HIS A 90 9.64 -5.35 -6.32
C HIS A 90 8.24 -5.48 -6.97
N LYS A 91 7.18 -5.72 -6.18
CA LYS A 91 5.78 -5.65 -6.65
C LYS A 91 5.42 -4.23 -7.11
N LEU A 92 5.85 -3.22 -6.35
CA LEU A 92 5.67 -1.80 -6.70
C LEU A 92 6.39 -1.45 -8.01
N GLU A 93 7.64 -1.90 -8.21
CA GLU A 93 8.39 -1.72 -9.47
C GLU A 93 7.64 -2.29 -10.68
N GLN A 94 7.17 -3.54 -10.59
CA GLN A 94 6.51 -4.26 -11.69
C GLN A 94 5.15 -3.65 -12.11
N ALA A 95 4.39 -3.08 -11.18
CA ALA A 95 2.98 -2.73 -11.43
C ALA A 95 2.83 -1.36 -12.12
N GLU A 96 2.36 -1.29 -13.37
CA GLU A 96 2.02 -0.03 -14.06
C GLU A 96 0.80 0.70 -13.46
N LEU A 97 -0.02 -0.05 -12.72
CA LEU A 97 -1.18 0.40 -11.95
C LEU A 97 -1.01 -0.09 -10.50
N VAL A 98 -0.15 0.59 -9.74
CA VAL A 98 -0.15 0.52 -8.28
C VAL A 98 -1.19 1.50 -7.77
N ILE A 99 -1.86 1.20 -6.68
CA ILE A 99 -2.52 2.23 -5.87
C ILE A 99 -1.41 3.07 -5.16
N PHE A 100 -0.80 3.96 -5.96
CA PHE A 100 0.15 5.09 -5.72
C PHE A 100 1.67 4.80 -5.73
N GLN A 101 2.55 5.59 -6.38
CA GLN A 101 2.36 6.54 -7.52
C GLN A 101 3.54 6.49 -8.54
N ALA A 102 3.81 7.50 -9.39
CA ALA A 102 4.34 7.41 -10.79
C ALA A 102 3.46 6.55 -11.74
N LYS A 103 2.76 5.60 -11.15
CA LYS A 103 1.67 4.78 -11.65
C LYS A 103 0.33 5.42 -11.24
N LYS A 104 -0.73 5.26 -12.03
CA LYS A 104 -2.07 5.79 -11.68
C LYS A 104 -2.66 5.03 -10.52
N ALA A 105 -3.45 5.67 -9.68
CA ALA A 105 -3.78 5.15 -8.37
C ALA A 105 -5.14 5.57 -7.81
N ILE A 106 -5.77 4.70 -7.00
CA ILE A 106 -7.16 4.84 -6.57
C ILE A 106 -7.34 4.27 -5.16
N LEU A 107 -7.76 5.08 -4.19
CA LEU A 107 -8.27 4.55 -2.91
C LEU A 107 -9.69 4.01 -3.12
N SER A 108 -9.91 2.75 -2.74
CA SER A 108 -11.24 2.15 -2.60
C SER A 108 -11.44 1.78 -1.14
N PHE A 109 -12.46 2.32 -0.50
CA PHE A 109 -12.68 2.19 0.94
C PHE A 109 -14.18 2.10 1.27
N THR A 110 -14.48 1.53 2.44
CA THR A 110 -15.84 1.38 2.96
C THR A 110 -15.98 2.08 4.30
N THR A 111 -16.98 2.94 4.46
CA THR A 111 -17.33 3.58 5.75
C THR A 111 -18.58 2.94 6.35
N GLY A 112 -18.66 2.92 7.69
CA GLY A 112 -19.89 2.56 8.40
C GLY A 112 -20.90 3.72 8.52
N GLY A 113 -20.41 4.96 8.42
CA GLY A 113 -21.25 6.16 8.46
C GLY A 113 -21.91 6.46 7.12
N THR A 114 -23.08 7.12 7.14
CA THR A 114 -23.79 7.56 5.94
C THR A 114 -23.11 8.77 5.29
N GLU A 115 -23.39 9.03 4.02
CA GLU A 115 -22.88 10.21 3.28
C GLU A 115 -23.11 11.53 4.05
N SER A 116 -24.30 11.70 4.65
CA SER A 116 -24.66 12.89 5.44
C SER A 116 -23.77 13.12 6.66
N MET A 117 -23.12 12.08 7.21
CA MET A 117 -22.22 12.22 8.35
C MET A 117 -20.89 12.87 7.94
N PHE A 118 -20.50 12.77 6.66
CA PHE A 118 -19.23 13.26 6.12
C PHE A 118 -19.37 14.50 5.21
N LYS A 119 -20.49 15.22 5.32
CA LYS A 119 -20.65 16.56 4.71
C LYS A 119 -19.90 17.61 5.54
N PRO A 120 -19.61 18.81 5.01
CA PRO A 120 -18.95 19.88 5.76
C PRO A 120 -19.65 20.27 7.08
N ASP A 121 -20.98 20.11 7.15
CA ASP A 121 -21.85 20.31 8.31
C ASP A 121 -22.18 19.00 9.07
N GLY A 122 -21.67 17.86 8.60
CA GLY A 122 -21.89 16.53 9.18
C GLY A 122 -21.07 16.27 10.44
N VAL A 123 -21.49 15.27 11.22
CA VAL A 123 -20.87 14.92 12.52
C VAL A 123 -19.41 14.44 12.44
N HIS A 124 -18.90 14.13 11.25
CA HIS A 124 -17.50 13.79 11.00
C HIS A 124 -16.76 14.86 10.18
N GLY A 125 -17.44 15.95 9.78
CA GLY A 125 -16.91 16.97 8.87
C GLY A 125 -16.72 16.48 7.43
N ASP A 126 -16.20 17.36 6.59
CA ASP A 126 -15.99 17.09 5.16
C ASP A 126 -15.02 15.92 4.92
N ILE A 127 -15.48 14.89 4.20
CA ILE A 127 -14.69 13.71 3.82
C ILE A 127 -13.38 14.04 3.09
N ASN A 128 -13.30 15.18 2.41
CA ASN A 128 -12.10 15.61 1.69
C ASN A 128 -10.93 15.92 2.64
N VAL A 129 -11.20 16.22 3.92
CA VAL A 129 -10.16 16.48 4.93
C VAL A 129 -9.36 15.21 5.26
N PRO A 130 -9.95 14.08 5.73
CA PRO A 130 -9.18 12.85 5.94
C PRO A 130 -8.65 12.23 4.63
N LEU A 131 -9.27 12.49 3.48
CA LEU A 131 -8.75 12.06 2.18
C LEU A 131 -7.47 12.80 1.75
N CYS A 132 -6.98 13.79 2.51
CA CYS A 132 -5.68 14.43 2.27
C CYS A 132 -4.48 13.44 2.25
N VAL A 133 -4.64 12.21 2.74
CA VAL A 133 -3.70 11.10 2.54
C VAL A 133 -3.34 10.87 1.06
N GLN A 134 -4.28 11.14 0.13
CA GLN A 134 -4.03 11.14 -1.31
C GLN A 134 -2.94 12.14 -1.73
N HIS A 135 -2.79 13.23 -0.99
CA HIS A 135 -1.73 14.20 -1.22
C HIS A 135 -0.45 13.86 -0.43
N SER A 136 -0.58 13.64 0.89
CA SER A 136 0.56 13.57 1.81
C SER A 136 1.39 12.30 1.74
N THR A 137 0.77 11.14 1.50
CA THR A 137 1.51 9.86 1.34
C THR A 137 1.77 9.54 -0.13
N LEU A 138 0.87 9.98 -1.02
CA LEU A 138 0.67 9.30 -2.29
C LEU A 138 1.08 10.16 -3.49
N HIS A 139 0.53 11.37 -3.61
CA HIS A 139 1.04 12.38 -4.54
C HIS A 139 2.47 12.81 -4.22
N PHE A 140 2.90 12.71 -2.96
CA PHE A 140 4.28 12.95 -2.55
C PHE A 140 5.31 12.03 -3.25
N LEU A 141 4.90 10.85 -3.72
CA LEU A 141 5.78 9.83 -4.31
C LEU A 141 5.91 9.87 -5.84
N GLY A 142 5.31 10.86 -6.52
CA GLY A 142 5.45 11.09 -7.98
C GLY A 142 4.12 11.33 -8.66
#